data_AF-A0A9X2W605-F1
#
_entry.id   AF-A0A9X2W605-F1
#
_cell.length_a   1.000
_cell.length_b   1.000
_cell.length_c   1.000
_cell.angle_alpha   90.00
_cell.angle_beta   90.00
_cell.angle_gamma   90.00
#
_symmetry.space_group_name_H-M   'P 1'
#
loop_
_entity.id
_entity.type
_entity.pdbx_description
1 polymer ?
#
loop_
_entity_poly.entity_id
_entity_poly.type
_entity_poly.pdbx_seq_one_letter_code
_entity_poly.pdbx_strand_id
1 'polypeptide(L)'
;MPTLNMKTIIDCLIALSVFLVMAFFSVSFLDLLPEAFEDCKSNLSLSGSNAVINSHMVFHFYNGKGSAEIRGFYTTGENKNQVLSRDIFFDYIKQKNKYVLTNSGIESRDNDQNIRNDIDKIMPAFFLKPDAMLILNRTKSGNGEKIFSWSGLPVLYCLR
;
A
#
# COMPACT_ATOMS: atom_id res chain seq x y z
N MET A 1 37.85 52.17 7.22
CA MET A 1 36.54 51.53 6.98
C MET A 1 36.50 51.08 5.53
N PRO A 2 36.45 49.78 5.22
CA PRO A 2 36.41 49.34 3.83
C PRO A 2 35.03 49.67 3.22
N THR A 3 35.02 50.46 2.16
CA THR A 3 33.82 50.75 1.36
C THR A 3 33.51 49.51 0.51
N LEU A 4 32.43 48.82 0.85
CA LEU A 4 31.96 47.66 0.10
C LEU A 4 31.56 48.09 -1.31
N ASN A 5 32.22 47.53 -2.33
CA ASN A 5 32.00 47.91 -3.73
C ASN A 5 30.61 47.41 -4.19
N MET A 6 29.81 48.31 -4.79
CA MET A 6 28.46 48.02 -5.29
C MET A 6 28.44 46.81 -6.25
N LYS A 7 29.51 46.61 -7.01
CA LYS A 7 29.66 45.44 -7.91
C LYS A 7 29.72 44.12 -7.14
N THR A 8 30.44 44.08 -6.03
CA THR A 8 30.55 42.90 -5.16
C THR A 8 29.20 42.52 -4.54
N ILE A 9 28.37 43.51 -4.22
CA ILE A 9 27.00 43.27 -3.69
C ILE A 9 26.12 42.62 -4.78
N ILE A 10 26.19 43.13 -6.02
CA ILE A 10 25.43 42.60 -7.15
C ILE A 10 25.85 41.16 -7.47
N ASP A 11 27.16 40.88 -7.50
CA ASP A 11 27.68 39.54 -7.76
C ASP A 11 27.23 38.53 -6.68
N CYS A 12 27.20 38.95 -5.41
CA CYS A 12 26.66 38.13 -4.31
C CYS A 12 25.15 37.87 -4.45
N LEU A 13 24.36 38.88 -4.85
CA LEU A 13 22.92 38.71 -5.05
C LEU A 13 22.60 37.75 -6.21
N ILE A 14 23.36 37.84 -7.30
CA ILE A 14 23.22 36.91 -8.43
C ILE A 14 23.57 35.49 -7.99
N ALA A 15 24.71 35.31 -7.32
CA ALA A 15 25.13 34.00 -6.81
C ALA A 15 24.08 33.38 -5.85
N LEU A 16 23.50 34.19 -4.96
CA LEU A 16 22.44 33.76 -4.05
C LEU A 16 21.17 33.36 -4.81
N SER A 17 20.77 34.14 -5.83
CA SER A 17 19.61 33.80 -6.65
C SER A 17 19.79 32.48 -7.41
N VAL A 18 20.97 32.24 -7.97
CA VAL A 18 21.29 31.00 -8.69
C VAL A 18 21.26 29.82 -7.72
N PHE A 19 21.80 29.98 -6.51
CA PHE A 19 21.77 28.94 -5.48
C PHE A 19 20.34 28.60 -5.05
N LEU A 20 19.48 29.62 -4.83
CA LEU A 20 18.07 29.41 -4.48
C LEU A 20 17.29 28.70 -5.58
N VAL A 21 17.55 29.05 -6.85
CA VAL A 21 16.93 28.38 -8.00
C VAL A 21 17.39 26.92 -8.08
N MET A 22 18.68 26.64 -7.96
CA MET A 22 19.18 25.25 -7.94
C MET A 22 18.62 24.44 -6.77
N ALA A 23 18.52 25.03 -5.58
CA ALA A 23 17.91 24.40 -4.42
C ALA A 23 16.44 24.05 -4.68
N PHE A 24 15.65 24.98 -5.23
CA PHE A 24 14.24 24.76 -5.57
C PHE A 24 14.05 23.64 -6.60
N PHE A 25 14.87 23.63 -7.66
CA PHE A 25 14.85 22.55 -8.65
C PHE A 25 15.25 21.21 -8.06
N SER A 26 16.24 21.17 -7.17
CA SER A 26 16.69 19.93 -6.53
C SER A 26 15.62 19.31 -5.63
N VAL A 27 14.86 20.12 -4.88
CA VAL A 27 13.74 19.65 -4.05
C VAL A 27 12.61 19.12 -4.92
N SER A 28 12.24 19.88 -5.95
CA SER A 28 11.19 19.48 -6.89
C SER A 28 11.54 18.19 -7.64
N PHE A 29 12.82 18.00 -7.95
CA PHE A 29 13.32 16.78 -8.60
C PHE A 29 13.35 15.58 -7.63
N LEU A 30 13.58 15.81 -6.34
CA LEU A 30 13.54 14.77 -5.32
C LEU A 30 12.13 14.19 -5.16
N ASP A 31 11.08 15.02 -5.29
CA ASP A 31 9.67 14.59 -5.26
C ASP A 31 9.25 13.79 -6.51
N LEU A 32 10.02 13.90 -7.60
CA LEU A 32 9.85 13.13 -8.83
C LEU A 32 10.56 11.78 -8.83
N LEU A 33 11.35 11.48 -7.78
CA LEU A 33 11.94 10.15 -7.65
C LEU A 33 10.81 9.13 -7.47
N PRO A 34 10.78 8.06 -8.29
CA PRO A 34 9.74 7.05 -8.17
C PRO A 34 9.77 6.48 -6.76
N GLU A 35 8.61 6.43 -6.11
CA GLU A 35 8.53 5.80 -4.80
C GLU A 35 8.97 4.34 -4.96
N ALA A 36 9.85 3.90 -4.06
CA ALA A 36 10.36 2.53 -4.11
C ALA A 36 9.18 1.53 -4.13
N PHE A 37 9.30 0.53 -5.00
CA PHE A 37 8.40 -0.61 -5.03
C PHE A 37 8.45 -1.33 -3.68
N GLU A 38 7.30 -1.45 -3.00
CA GLU A 38 7.22 -2.11 -1.69
C GLU A 38 6.36 -3.38 -1.81
N ASP A 39 6.98 -4.53 -1.55
CA ASP A 39 6.32 -5.84 -1.52
C ASP A 39 6.09 -6.29 -0.08
N CYS A 40 4.83 -6.54 0.24
CA CYS A 40 4.38 -6.81 1.58
C CYS A 40 3.62 -8.14 1.60
N LYS A 41 4.06 -9.11 2.41
CA LYS A 41 3.52 -10.48 2.40
C LYS A 41 2.84 -10.83 3.71
N SER A 42 1.86 -11.74 3.65
CA SER A 42 1.14 -12.22 4.82
C SER A 42 0.44 -13.54 4.64
N ASN A 43 0.21 -14.20 5.76
CA ASN A 43 -0.66 -15.37 5.87
C ASN A 43 -1.91 -14.93 6.62
N LEU A 44 -3.06 -15.01 5.96
CA LEU A 44 -4.36 -14.67 6.50
C LEU A 44 -5.12 -15.96 6.79
N SER A 45 -5.50 -16.14 8.05
CA SER A 45 -6.46 -17.17 8.46
C SER A 45 -7.68 -16.49 9.06
N LEU A 46 -8.83 -16.63 8.42
CA LEU A 46 -10.09 -16.08 8.90
C LEU A 46 -11.07 -17.23 9.15
N SER A 47 -11.74 -17.20 10.29
CA SER A 47 -12.74 -18.19 10.65
C SER A 47 -14.06 -17.50 10.94
N GLY A 48 -15.13 -17.94 10.27
CA GLY A 48 -16.50 -17.57 10.53
C GLY A 48 -17.32 -18.77 10.99
N SER A 49 -18.62 -18.58 11.20
CA SER A 49 -19.49 -19.64 11.76
C SER A 49 -19.53 -20.92 10.90
N ASN A 50 -19.48 -20.79 9.57
CA ASN A 50 -19.63 -21.91 8.62
C ASN A 50 -18.51 -22.00 7.59
N ALA A 51 -17.50 -21.14 7.66
CA ALA A 51 -16.40 -21.16 6.71
C ALA A 51 -15.07 -20.71 7.31
N VAL A 52 -14.00 -21.30 6.82
CA VAL A 52 -12.61 -20.97 7.17
C VAL A 52 -11.87 -20.62 5.90
N ILE A 53 -11.13 -19.52 5.90
CA ILE A 53 -10.28 -19.07 4.82
C ILE A 53 -8.83 -19.17 5.30
N ASN A 54 -7.99 -19.85 4.53
CA ASN A 54 -6.54 -19.85 4.73
C ASN A 54 -5.88 -19.39 3.44
N SER A 55 -5.22 -18.24 3.47
CA SER A 55 -4.63 -17.64 2.29
C SER A 55 -3.27 -16.99 2.55
N HIS A 56 -2.49 -16.92 1.49
CA HIS A 56 -1.31 -16.10 1.35
C HIS A 56 -1.69 -14.85 0.58
N MET A 57 -1.25 -13.71 1.09
CA MET A 57 -1.48 -12.41 0.49
C MET A 57 -0.17 -11.72 0.17
N VAL A 58 -0.09 -11.10 -1.00
CA VAL A 58 1.05 -10.27 -1.41
C VAL A 58 0.51 -8.95 -1.91
N PHE A 59 0.94 -7.85 -1.28
CA PHE A 59 0.62 -6.49 -1.70
C PHE A 59 1.83 -5.87 -2.37
N HIS A 60 1.61 -5.30 -3.54
CA HIS A 60 2.58 -4.56 -4.33
C HIS A 60 2.16 -3.10 -4.35
N PHE A 61 3.01 -2.20 -3.86
CA PHE A 61 2.76 -0.76 -3.86
C PHE A 61 3.71 -0.04 -4.82
N TYR A 62 3.15 0.80 -5.70
CA TYR A 62 3.91 1.59 -6.67
C TYR A 62 3.20 2.89 -7.05
N ASN A 63 3.83 4.04 -6.78
CA ASN A 63 3.37 5.37 -7.21
C ASN A 63 1.85 5.63 -7.03
N GLY A 64 1.34 5.47 -5.80
CA GLY A 64 -0.07 5.70 -5.48
C GLY A 64 -1.05 4.65 -6.03
N LYS A 65 -0.56 3.58 -6.66
CA LYS A 65 -1.33 2.42 -7.13
C LYS A 65 -0.75 1.11 -6.63
N GLY A 66 -1.50 0.03 -6.72
CA GLY A 66 -1.00 -1.27 -6.33
C GLY A 66 -1.90 -2.42 -6.72
N SER A 67 -1.41 -3.61 -6.42
CA SER A 67 -2.16 -4.86 -6.53
C SER A 67 -2.00 -5.68 -5.26
N ALA A 68 -3.04 -6.42 -4.90
CA ALA A 68 -3.02 -7.41 -3.85
C ALA A 68 -3.38 -8.77 -4.45
N GLU A 69 -2.45 -9.70 -4.41
CA GLU A 69 -2.67 -11.08 -4.78
C GLU A 69 -3.15 -11.86 -3.56
N ILE A 70 -4.20 -12.65 -3.75
CA ILE A 70 -4.72 -13.55 -2.73
C ILE A 70 -4.77 -14.95 -3.32
N ARG A 71 -4.06 -15.88 -2.68
CA ARG A 71 -3.99 -17.28 -3.07
C ARG A 71 -4.22 -18.15 -1.85
N GLY A 72 -5.10 -19.13 -1.95
CA GLY A 72 -5.34 -20.03 -0.83
C GLY A 72 -6.55 -20.91 -1.06
N PHE A 73 -7.13 -21.33 0.05
CA PHE A 73 -8.30 -22.20 0.06
C PHE A 73 -9.30 -21.70 1.09
N TYR A 74 -10.56 -22.00 0.85
CA TYR A 74 -11.58 -21.88 1.86
C TYR A 74 -12.37 -23.18 1.98
N THR A 75 -12.82 -23.45 3.20
CA THR A 75 -13.59 -24.65 3.55
C THR A 75 -14.94 -24.18 4.07
N THR A 76 -16.04 -24.67 3.53
CA THR A 76 -17.39 -24.45 4.06
C THR A 76 -17.87 -25.67 4.84
N GLY A 77 -18.96 -25.55 5.61
CA GLY A 77 -19.53 -26.63 6.44
C GLY A 77 -19.81 -27.97 5.74
N GLU A 78 -19.78 -28.03 4.40
CA GLU A 78 -19.81 -29.28 3.62
C GLU A 78 -18.41 -29.94 3.44
N ASN A 79 -17.36 -29.44 4.11
CA ASN A 79 -15.96 -29.88 3.98
C ASN A 79 -15.39 -29.81 2.55
N LYS A 80 -15.97 -29.00 1.67
CA LYS A 80 -15.43 -28.76 0.33
C LYS A 80 -14.32 -27.71 0.40
N ASN A 81 -13.08 -28.14 0.20
CA ASN A 81 -11.97 -27.23 -0.05
C ASN A 81 -12.09 -26.65 -1.45
N GLN A 82 -12.28 -25.34 -1.51
CA GLN A 82 -12.34 -24.60 -2.75
C GLN A 82 -11.18 -23.63 -2.85
N VAL A 83 -10.69 -23.43 -4.07
CA VAL A 83 -9.57 -22.53 -4.35
C VAL A 83 -10.04 -21.08 -4.26
N LEU A 84 -9.29 -20.26 -3.53
CA LEU A 84 -9.40 -18.80 -3.52
C LEU A 84 -8.21 -18.25 -4.31
N SER A 85 -8.48 -17.62 -5.45
CA SER A 85 -7.44 -17.01 -6.28
C SER A 85 -7.96 -15.71 -6.88
N ARG A 86 -7.49 -14.58 -6.35
CA ARG A 86 -7.96 -13.25 -6.74
C ARG A 86 -6.81 -12.25 -6.81
N ASP A 87 -6.90 -11.34 -7.78
CA ASP A 87 -6.04 -10.17 -7.88
C ASP A 87 -6.90 -8.93 -7.69
N ILE A 88 -6.53 -8.10 -6.71
CA ILE A 88 -7.24 -6.86 -6.38
C ILE A 88 -6.37 -5.69 -6.78
N PHE A 89 -6.85 -4.85 -7.69
CA PHE A 89 -6.18 -3.60 -8.03
C PHE A 89 -6.70 -2.48 -7.13
N PHE A 90 -5.83 -1.56 -6.76
CA PHE A 90 -6.21 -0.44 -5.89
C PHE A 90 -5.40 0.82 -6.17
N ASP A 91 -6.02 1.96 -5.92
CA ASP A 91 -5.34 3.23 -5.72
C ASP A 91 -5.11 3.42 -4.21
N TYR A 92 -4.09 4.17 -3.82
CA TYR A 92 -3.84 4.43 -2.40
C TYR A 92 -3.23 5.80 -2.13
N ILE A 93 -3.57 6.34 -0.95
CA ILE A 93 -3.00 7.59 -0.43
C ILE A 93 -2.29 7.34 0.89
N LYS A 94 -1.11 7.97 1.05
CA LYS A 94 -0.32 7.91 2.29
C LYS A 94 -0.69 9.11 3.17
N GLN A 95 -1.13 8.84 4.40
CA GLN A 95 -1.43 9.87 5.40
C GLN A 95 -0.71 9.57 6.72
N LYS A 96 0.45 10.20 6.94
CA LYS A 96 1.31 9.98 8.12
C LYS A 96 1.66 8.49 8.30
N ASN A 97 0.93 7.80 9.19
CA ASN A 97 1.13 6.38 9.52
C ASN A 97 -0.02 5.50 9.02
N LYS A 98 -0.83 6.00 8.09
CA LYS A 98 -1.96 5.26 7.50
C LYS A 98 -1.84 5.23 5.99
N TYR A 99 -2.19 4.09 5.41
CA TYR A 99 -2.41 3.94 3.98
C TYR A 99 -3.89 3.69 3.80
N VAL A 100 -4.54 4.54 3.02
CA VAL A 100 -5.95 4.36 2.66
C VAL A 100 -5.96 3.84 1.24
N LEU A 101 -6.35 2.58 1.08
CA LEU A 101 -6.44 1.89 -0.19
C LEU A 101 -7.91 1.91 -0.64
N THR A 102 -8.13 2.15 -1.92
CA THR A 102 -9.43 2.10 -2.57
C THR A 102 -9.39 1.07 -3.68
N ASN A 103 -10.23 0.05 -3.60
CA ASN A 103 -10.31 -0.99 -4.62
C ASN A 103 -10.76 -0.38 -5.96
N SER A 104 -9.98 -0.57 -7.02
CA SER A 104 -10.30 -0.12 -8.38
C SER A 104 -10.71 -1.27 -9.31
N GLY A 105 -10.53 -2.52 -8.90
CA GLY A 105 -10.96 -3.70 -9.65
C GLY A 105 -10.59 -5.02 -8.97
N ILE A 106 -11.30 -6.09 -9.34
CA ILE A 106 -11.03 -7.45 -8.88
C ILE A 106 -11.03 -8.37 -10.10
N GLU A 107 -9.96 -9.14 -10.27
CA GLU A 107 -9.91 -10.28 -11.17
C GLU A 107 -9.98 -11.58 -10.36
N SER A 108 -11.08 -12.31 -10.53
CA SER A 108 -11.31 -13.58 -9.86
C SER A 108 -10.99 -14.74 -10.80
N ARG A 109 -10.18 -15.70 -10.32
CA ARG A 109 -9.92 -16.98 -11.00
C ARG A 109 -10.48 -18.17 -10.21
N ASP A 110 -11.23 -17.89 -9.15
CA ASP A 110 -12.00 -18.88 -8.40
C ASP A 110 -13.35 -19.16 -9.11
N ASN A 111 -13.95 -20.31 -8.81
CA ASN A 111 -15.14 -20.80 -9.52
C ASN A 111 -16.40 -20.04 -9.06
N ASP A 112 -16.59 -18.83 -9.61
CA ASP A 112 -17.16 -17.61 -9.03
C ASP A 112 -18.63 -17.64 -8.50
N GLN A 113 -19.48 -18.60 -8.87
CA GLN A 113 -20.93 -18.45 -8.60
C GLN A 113 -21.39 -18.87 -7.20
N ASN A 114 -20.81 -19.89 -6.58
CA ASN A 114 -21.23 -20.37 -5.25
C ASN A 114 -20.40 -19.77 -4.09
N ILE A 115 -19.33 -19.06 -4.42
CA ILE A 115 -18.28 -18.61 -3.49
C ILE A 115 -18.67 -17.32 -2.77
N ARG A 116 -19.38 -16.43 -3.48
CA ARG A 116 -19.68 -15.07 -3.01
C ARG A 116 -20.39 -15.04 -1.65
N ASN A 117 -21.44 -15.82 -1.46
CA ASN A 117 -22.30 -15.68 -0.27
C ASN A 117 -21.60 -16.04 1.06
N ASP A 118 -20.65 -16.97 1.05
CA ASP A 118 -19.96 -17.42 2.26
C ASP A 118 -18.71 -16.59 2.54
N ILE A 119 -17.95 -16.21 1.51
CA ILE A 119 -16.77 -15.35 1.66
C ILE A 119 -17.18 -13.92 2.02
N ASP A 120 -18.32 -13.43 1.51
CA ASP A 120 -18.81 -12.06 1.74
C ASP A 120 -19.03 -11.72 3.22
N LYS A 121 -19.22 -12.73 4.07
CA LYS A 121 -19.45 -12.55 5.52
C LYS A 121 -18.16 -12.48 6.35
N ILE A 122 -17.05 -12.94 5.79
CA ILE A 122 -15.80 -13.14 6.54
C ILE A 122 -14.74 -12.16 6.07
N MET A 123 -14.67 -11.96 4.76
CA MET A 123 -13.66 -11.12 4.14
C MET A 123 -14.13 -9.66 4.12
N PRO A 124 -13.26 -8.67 4.42
CA PRO A 124 -13.68 -7.29 4.35
C PRO A 124 -14.00 -6.86 2.91
N ALA A 125 -14.91 -5.91 2.80
CA ALA A 125 -15.48 -5.44 1.53
C ALA A 125 -14.42 -5.04 0.49
N PHE A 126 -13.26 -4.53 0.93
CA PHE A 126 -12.14 -4.18 0.06
C PHE A 126 -11.71 -5.34 -0.86
N PHE A 127 -11.83 -6.60 -0.45
CA PHE A 127 -11.42 -7.73 -1.28
C PHE A 127 -12.57 -8.31 -2.14
N LEU A 128 -13.74 -7.70 -2.06
CA LEU A 128 -14.98 -8.26 -2.61
C LEU A 128 -15.70 -7.31 -3.56
N LYS A 129 -15.53 -5.99 -3.36
CA LYS A 129 -16.27 -4.97 -4.07
C LYS A 129 -15.33 -3.85 -4.54
N PRO A 130 -15.45 -3.41 -5.80
CA PRO A 130 -14.88 -2.13 -6.24
C PRO A 130 -15.33 -0.98 -5.34
N ASP A 131 -14.51 0.06 -5.28
CA ASP A 131 -14.69 1.30 -4.49
C ASP A 131 -14.69 1.11 -2.97
N ALA A 132 -14.64 -0.11 -2.47
CA ALA A 132 -14.48 -0.37 -1.05
C ALA A 132 -13.08 0.03 -0.57
N MET A 133 -13.00 0.54 0.64
CA MET A 133 -11.77 1.06 1.23
C MET A 133 -11.17 0.10 2.27
N LEU A 134 -9.84 0.08 2.34
CA LEU A 134 -9.07 -0.58 3.38
C LEU A 134 -8.07 0.40 3.99
N ILE A 135 -8.07 0.50 5.32
CA ILE A 135 -7.12 1.34 6.04
C ILE A 135 -6.07 0.45 6.69
N LEU A 136 -4.83 0.62 6.27
CA LEU A 136 -3.67 -0.05 6.86
C LEU A 136 -2.91 0.92 7.76
N ASN A 137 -2.71 0.55 9.03
CA ASN A 137 -1.83 1.30 9.93
C ASN A 137 -0.39 0.80 9.76
N ARG A 138 0.53 1.72 9.48
CA ARG A 138 1.96 1.48 9.36
C ARG A 138 2.64 1.74 10.70
N THR A 139 3.32 0.72 11.20
CA THR A 139 4.18 0.79 12.38
C THR A 139 5.60 0.35 12.00
N LYS A 140 6.59 0.69 12.83
CA LYS A 140 7.95 0.19 12.69
C LYS A 140 8.20 -0.88 13.74
N SER A 141 8.74 -2.01 13.32
CA SER A 141 9.27 -3.03 14.22
C SER A 141 10.57 -2.56 14.88
N GLY A 142 10.97 -3.20 15.99
CA GLY A 142 12.21 -2.88 16.70
C GLY A 142 13.49 -3.08 15.87
N ASN A 143 13.41 -3.90 14.81
CA ASN A 143 14.49 -4.12 13.84
C ASN A 143 14.44 -3.13 12.64
N GLY A 144 13.51 -2.16 12.63
CA GLY A 144 13.37 -1.15 11.58
C GLY A 144 12.48 -1.53 10.40
N GLU A 145 11.95 -2.77 10.35
CA GLU A 145 11.01 -3.21 9.33
C GLU A 145 9.66 -2.50 9.45
N LYS A 146 8.96 -2.31 8.32
CA LYS A 146 7.62 -1.74 8.29
C LYS A 146 6.59 -2.85 8.46
N ILE A 147 5.74 -2.72 9.47
CA ILE A 147 4.61 -3.61 9.72
C ILE A 147 3.33 -2.86 9.37
N PHE A 148 2.52 -3.44 8.48
CA PHE A 148 1.18 -2.93 8.20
C PHE A 148 0.15 -3.79 8.91
N SER A 149 -0.80 -3.15 9.56
CA SER A 149 -1.89 -3.82 10.27
C SER A 149 -3.24 -3.32 9.78
N TRP A 150 -4.18 -4.24 9.64
CA TRP A 150 -5.59 -3.96 9.38
C TRP A 150 -6.39 -4.42 10.61
N SER A 151 -7.20 -3.53 11.17
CA SER A 151 -8.05 -3.80 12.35
C SER A 151 -7.33 -4.46 13.54
N GLY A 152 -6.05 -4.15 13.75
CA GLY A 152 -5.26 -4.69 14.87
C GLY A 152 -4.65 -6.08 14.62
N LEU A 153 -4.92 -6.70 13.46
CA LEU A 153 -4.20 -7.90 13.03
C LEU A 153 -2.93 -7.48 12.28
N PRO A 154 -1.75 -8.06 12.58
CA PRO A 154 -0.54 -7.86 11.79
C PRO A 154 -0.80 -8.48 10.42
N VAL A 155 -1.03 -7.64 9.43
CA VAL A 155 -1.56 -8.06 8.14
C VAL A 155 -0.50 -8.07 7.08
N LEU A 156 0.66 -7.41 7.23
CA LEU A 156 1.77 -7.54 6.28
C LEU A 156 3.15 -7.25 6.90
N TYR A 157 4.13 -8.07 6.53
CA TYR A 157 5.56 -7.80 6.68
C TYR A 157 6.15 -7.41 5.33
N CYS A 158 6.80 -6.24 5.26
CA CYS A 158 7.51 -5.81 4.06
C CYS A 158 9.01 -5.96 4.31
N LEU A 159 9.61 -6.97 3.69
CA LEU A 159 11.05 -7.15 3.67
C LEU A 159 11.62 -6.13 2.68
N ARG A 160 12.65 -5.42 3.11
CA ARG A 160 13.30 -4.40 2.29
C ARG A 160 14.25 -5.02 1.27
#